data_AF-A5DCD7-F1
#
_entry.id   AF-A5DCD7-F1
#
_cell.length_a   1.000
_cell.length_b   1.000
_cell.length_c   1.000
_cell.angle_alpha   90.00
_cell.angle_beta   90.00
_cell.angle_gamma   90.00
#
_symmetry.space_group_name_H-M   'P 1'
#
loop_
_entity.id
_entity.type
_entity.pdbx_description
1 polymer ?
#
loop_
_entity_poly.entity_id
_entity_poly.type
_entity_poly.pdbx_seq_one_letter_code
_entity_poly.pdbx_strand_id
1 'polypeptide(L)'
;MFAINYNPVLSFLDLVQQQQQQQLRQQFQPKISKKVETEDEYQIHIFKPYGDFNSYEVRALKSQNGLVKLVIESEPDNFQATVSFSLAEIDLQEINWLYFRAENTLVLRIPKKQKVCYPQFYFPGCVIGNEREQQRDDRLRQAEQAKLNARRESEERVRREAERARREAERARREAERARREAEERARREAERARKEAEERARREAEQARRAAEEKARKEAAQKQAEENARKEAKAREQAKLQERKERIRREAEARNAKAQQEQFVEQLLQNFFTPFLSQVSQAQAKNSEEKVTQNNESSSSPAPVPAPAPKQPSPRLDANDDNESVQSEPLTPEVGSPKLEAKDESLDLHKHPSLEEVEDEEFVMFRKKFEQ
;
A
#
# COMPACT_ATOMS: atom_id res chain seq x y z
N MET A 1 8.33 38.02 -35.14
CA MET A 1 9.54 37.42 -34.54
C MET A 1 9.09 36.45 -33.47
N PHE A 2 9.11 35.15 -33.74
CA PHE A 2 8.76 34.13 -32.73
C PHE A 2 10.05 33.67 -32.07
N ALA A 3 10.23 34.01 -30.79
CA ALA A 3 11.35 33.55 -29.98
C ALA A 3 11.09 32.09 -29.60
N ILE A 4 11.85 31.17 -30.20
CA ILE A 4 11.86 29.75 -29.82
C ILE A 4 12.61 29.67 -28.49
N ASN A 5 11.86 29.52 -27.40
CA ASN A 5 12.38 29.35 -26.06
C ASN A 5 13.00 27.94 -25.96
N TYR A 6 14.28 27.81 -26.30
CA TYR A 6 15.04 26.59 -26.06
C TYR A 6 15.28 26.48 -24.56
N ASN A 7 14.65 25.49 -23.93
CA ASN A 7 14.87 25.19 -22.53
C ASN A 7 16.06 24.21 -22.42
N PRO A 8 17.27 24.67 -22.06
CA PRO A 8 18.48 23.86 -22.13
C PRO A 8 18.47 22.67 -21.16
N VAL A 9 17.61 22.71 -20.13
CA VAL A 9 17.49 21.67 -19.10
C VAL A 9 16.82 20.41 -19.64
N LEU A 10 15.84 20.55 -20.55
CA LEU A 10 15.19 19.39 -21.18
C LEU A 10 16.16 18.64 -22.11
N SER A 11 17.06 19.37 -22.80
CA SER A 11 18.08 18.76 -23.66
C SER A 11 19.14 17.98 -22.87
N PHE A 12 19.44 18.37 -21.63
CA PHE A 12 20.42 17.66 -20.81
C PHE A 12 19.84 16.34 -20.26
N LEU A 13 18.57 16.36 -19.82
CA LEU A 13 17.91 15.14 -19.33
C LEU A 13 17.74 14.11 -20.46
N ASP A 14 17.36 14.56 -21.66
CA ASP A 14 17.31 13.70 -22.85
C ASP A 14 18.70 13.14 -23.22
N LEU A 15 19.77 13.94 -23.10
CA LEU A 15 21.14 13.49 -23.37
C LEU A 15 21.61 12.45 -22.34
N VAL A 16 21.31 12.66 -21.06
CA VAL A 16 21.62 11.69 -19.99
C VAL A 16 20.82 10.40 -20.17
N GLN A 17 19.53 10.51 -20.50
CA GLN A 17 18.69 9.35 -20.79
C GLN A 17 19.17 8.60 -22.02
N GLN A 18 19.55 9.32 -23.09
CA GLN A 18 20.13 8.74 -24.30
C GLN A 18 21.46 8.04 -24.01
N GLN A 19 22.33 8.66 -23.19
CA GLN A 19 23.61 8.08 -22.80
C GLN A 19 23.42 6.82 -21.95
N GLN A 20 22.48 6.83 -21.00
CA GLN A 20 22.13 5.66 -20.20
C GLN A 20 21.57 4.54 -21.08
N GLN A 21 20.72 4.86 -22.05
CA GLN A 21 20.19 3.89 -23.00
C GLN A 21 21.27 3.32 -23.91
N GLN A 22 22.25 4.12 -24.33
CA GLN A 22 23.41 3.63 -25.08
C GLN A 22 24.28 2.67 -24.26
N GLN A 23 24.51 2.96 -22.97
CA GLN A 23 25.25 2.06 -22.07
C GLN A 23 24.53 0.72 -21.90
N LEU A 24 23.21 0.74 -21.72
CA LEU A 24 22.39 -0.47 -21.67
C LEU A 24 22.50 -1.26 -22.98
N ARG A 25 22.43 -0.61 -24.15
CA ARG A 25 22.59 -1.29 -25.44
C ARG A 25 23.95 -1.98 -25.59
N GLN A 26 25.04 -1.41 -25.07
CA GLN A 26 26.37 -2.05 -25.09
C GLN A 26 26.47 -3.29 -24.20
N GLN A 27 25.67 -3.37 -23.14
CA GLN A 27 25.56 -4.57 -22.30
C GLN A 27 24.76 -5.67 -22.98
N PHE A 28 23.78 -5.31 -23.81
CA PHE A 28 22.89 -6.28 -24.48
C PHE A 28 23.33 -6.71 -25.88
N GLN A 29 24.42 -6.17 -26.41
CA GLN A 29 24.93 -6.58 -27.71
C GLN A 29 25.53 -8.00 -27.67
N PRO A 30 25.27 -8.83 -28.69
CA PRO A 30 25.94 -10.12 -28.83
C PRO A 30 27.46 -9.93 -28.94
N LYS A 31 28.22 -10.80 -28.28
CA LYS A 31 29.69 -10.73 -28.25
C LYS A 31 30.28 -12.06 -28.65
N ILE A 32 31.37 -12.02 -29.43
CA ILE A 32 32.19 -13.22 -29.67
C ILE A 32 32.92 -13.51 -28.36
N SER A 33 32.45 -14.51 -27.63
CA SER A 33 32.95 -14.84 -26.30
C SER A 33 34.25 -15.62 -26.35
N LYS A 34 34.42 -16.50 -27.37
CA LYS A 34 35.60 -17.35 -27.49
C LYS A 34 35.86 -17.79 -28.92
N LYS A 35 37.14 -17.80 -29.30
CA LYS A 35 37.65 -18.52 -30.48
C LYS A 35 38.55 -19.64 -29.96
N VAL A 36 38.16 -20.89 -30.17
CA VAL A 36 38.95 -22.06 -29.77
C VAL A 36 39.42 -22.78 -31.01
N GLU A 37 40.71 -23.01 -31.09
CA GLU A 37 41.30 -23.86 -32.11
C GLU A 37 41.64 -25.20 -31.48
N THR A 38 41.05 -26.26 -32.00
CA THR A 38 41.38 -27.65 -31.64
C THR A 38 42.17 -28.30 -32.77
N GLU A 39 42.62 -29.55 -32.57
CA GLU A 39 43.36 -30.30 -33.59
C GLU A 39 42.52 -30.51 -34.87
N ASP A 40 41.23 -30.77 -34.71
CA ASP A 40 40.33 -31.15 -35.81
C ASP A 40 39.36 -30.04 -36.24
N GLU A 41 39.08 -29.04 -35.40
CA GLU A 41 38.06 -28.03 -35.70
C GLU A 41 38.36 -26.65 -35.08
N TYR A 42 37.90 -25.60 -35.75
CA TYR A 42 37.75 -24.26 -35.15
C TYR A 42 36.36 -24.12 -34.54
N GLN A 43 36.28 -23.55 -33.35
CA GLN A 43 35.02 -23.21 -32.69
C GLN A 43 34.91 -21.71 -32.45
N ILE A 44 33.82 -21.12 -32.90
CA ILE A 44 33.48 -19.71 -32.62
C ILE A 44 32.25 -19.70 -31.72
N HIS A 45 32.42 -19.11 -30.54
CA HIS A 45 31.37 -18.99 -29.53
C HIS A 45 30.81 -17.57 -29.57
N ILE A 46 29.50 -17.44 -29.77
CA ILE A 46 28.78 -16.17 -29.77
C ILE A 46 27.79 -16.23 -28.60
N PHE A 47 27.96 -15.31 -27.66
CA PHE A 47 27.10 -15.20 -26.49
C PHE A 47 26.13 -14.03 -26.68
N LYS A 48 24.87 -14.26 -26.32
CA LYS A 48 23.83 -13.25 -26.29
C LYS A 48 23.14 -13.26 -24.92
N PRO A 49 22.92 -12.12 -24.27
CA PRO A 49 22.33 -12.13 -22.93
C PRO A 49 20.84 -12.50 -22.90
N TYR A 50 20.08 -12.25 -23.97
CA TYR A 50 18.64 -12.55 -24.07
C TYR A 50 18.23 -12.89 -25.51
N GLY A 51 17.06 -13.48 -25.71
CA GLY A 51 16.54 -13.84 -27.03
C GLY A 51 17.15 -15.14 -27.58
N ASP A 52 16.89 -15.44 -28.85
CA ASP A 52 17.41 -16.61 -29.54
C ASP A 52 18.33 -16.21 -30.72
N PHE A 53 18.78 -17.23 -31.47
CA PHE A 53 19.66 -17.09 -32.63
C PHE A 53 18.93 -17.40 -33.95
N ASN A 54 17.59 -17.39 -33.99
CA ASN A 54 16.84 -17.78 -35.19
C ASN A 54 17.02 -16.79 -36.36
N SER A 55 17.40 -15.55 -36.08
CA SER A 55 17.67 -14.50 -37.06
C SER A 55 19.13 -14.44 -37.52
N TYR A 56 19.98 -15.36 -37.07
CA TYR A 56 21.40 -15.34 -37.42
C TYR A 56 21.62 -16.07 -38.72
N GLU A 57 22.33 -15.41 -39.63
CA GLU A 57 22.74 -15.99 -40.90
C GLU A 57 24.27 -16.13 -40.94
N VAL A 58 24.74 -17.25 -41.49
CA VAL A 58 26.16 -17.52 -41.70
C VAL A 58 26.42 -17.61 -43.19
N ARG A 59 27.27 -16.73 -43.71
CA ARG A 59 27.59 -16.61 -45.13
C ARG A 59 29.09 -16.81 -45.36
N ALA A 60 29.45 -17.72 -46.24
CA ALA A 60 30.84 -17.96 -46.63
C ALA A 60 31.14 -17.25 -47.97
N LEU A 61 31.89 -16.16 -47.91
CA LEU A 61 32.31 -15.40 -49.08
C LEU A 61 33.71 -15.87 -49.52
N LYS A 62 33.76 -16.56 -50.66
CA LYS A 62 35.02 -17.02 -51.27
C LYS A 62 35.68 -15.86 -52.02
N SER A 63 36.91 -15.52 -51.66
CA SER A 63 37.73 -14.55 -52.38
C SER A 63 38.60 -15.25 -53.44
N GLN A 64 38.97 -14.53 -54.50
CA GLN A 64 39.85 -15.04 -55.57
C GLN A 64 41.24 -15.45 -55.04
N ASN A 65 41.64 -14.93 -53.87
CA ASN A 65 42.95 -15.16 -53.28
C ASN A 65 43.05 -16.47 -52.48
N GLY A 66 42.06 -17.37 -52.58
CA GLY A 66 42.02 -18.61 -51.81
C GLY A 66 41.65 -18.43 -50.33
N LEU A 67 41.21 -17.23 -49.94
CA LEU A 67 40.69 -16.94 -48.61
C LEU A 67 39.16 -17.01 -48.60
N VAL A 68 38.59 -17.52 -47.52
CA VAL A 68 37.15 -17.51 -47.26
C VAL A 68 36.86 -16.58 -46.10
N LYS A 69 35.96 -15.62 -46.29
CA LYS A 69 35.42 -14.80 -45.20
C LYS A 69 34.09 -15.38 -44.75
N LEU A 70 34.03 -15.83 -43.52
CA LEU A 70 32.81 -16.24 -42.86
C LEU A 70 32.20 -15.01 -42.19
N VAL A 71 31.05 -14.58 -42.71
CA VAL A 71 30.27 -13.43 -42.20
C VAL A 71 29.08 -13.99 -41.43
N ILE A 72 28.95 -13.62 -40.17
CA ILE A 72 27.85 -13.98 -39.29
C ILE A 72 27.08 -12.70 -39.01
N GLU A 73 25.84 -12.61 -39.46
CA GLU A 73 25.04 -11.40 -39.37
C GLU A 73 23.67 -11.65 -38.73
N SER A 74 23.17 -10.66 -37.99
CA SER A 74 21.84 -10.62 -37.41
C SER A 74 21.32 -9.19 -37.46
N GLU A 75 20.32 -8.95 -38.32
CA GLU A 75 19.64 -7.66 -38.45
C GLU A 75 18.97 -7.17 -37.15
N PRO A 76 18.17 -7.98 -36.42
CA PRO A 76 17.50 -7.48 -35.21
C PRO A 76 18.47 -7.13 -34.09
N ASP A 77 19.64 -7.77 -34.06
CA ASP A 77 20.68 -7.49 -33.06
C ASP A 77 21.70 -6.44 -33.53
N ASN A 78 21.60 -5.98 -34.78
CA ASN A 78 22.60 -5.15 -35.46
C ASN A 78 24.03 -5.72 -35.25
N PHE A 79 24.17 -7.04 -35.39
CA PHE A 79 25.40 -7.76 -35.13
C PHE A 79 26.02 -8.24 -36.45
N GLN A 80 27.31 -8.00 -36.63
CA GLN A 80 28.08 -8.54 -37.74
C GLN A 80 29.48 -8.95 -37.28
N ALA A 81 29.82 -10.21 -37.50
CA ALA A 81 31.14 -10.76 -37.20
C ALA A 81 31.75 -11.35 -38.47
N THR A 82 32.97 -10.95 -38.80
CA THR A 82 33.71 -11.49 -39.96
C THR A 82 34.97 -12.22 -39.49
N VAL A 83 35.14 -13.46 -39.90
CA VAL A 83 36.34 -14.26 -39.63
C VAL A 83 36.87 -14.82 -40.94
N SER A 84 38.16 -14.63 -41.21
CA SER A 84 38.82 -15.09 -42.43
C SER A 84 39.61 -16.36 -42.20
N PHE A 85 39.49 -17.31 -43.12
CA PHE A 85 40.19 -18.60 -43.12
C PHE A 85 40.83 -18.88 -44.49
N SER A 86 41.84 -19.74 -44.52
CA SER A 86 42.37 -20.29 -45.78
C SER A 86 41.45 -21.41 -46.29
N LEU A 87 41.11 -21.40 -47.58
CA LEU A 87 40.26 -22.43 -48.20
C LEU A 87 40.91 -23.84 -48.15
N ALA A 88 42.23 -23.89 -48.03
CA ALA A 88 43.00 -25.13 -47.88
C ALA A 88 42.87 -25.75 -46.48
N GLU A 89 42.58 -24.95 -45.46
CA GLU A 89 42.57 -25.37 -44.06
C GLU A 89 41.21 -25.84 -43.58
N ILE A 90 40.11 -25.31 -44.14
CA ILE A 90 38.75 -25.57 -43.65
C ILE A 90 37.87 -26.30 -44.67
N ASP A 91 36.97 -27.14 -44.16
CA ASP A 91 35.86 -27.69 -44.95
C ASP A 91 34.61 -26.85 -44.77
N LEU A 92 34.05 -26.38 -45.89
CA LEU A 92 32.84 -25.56 -45.91
C LEU A 92 31.57 -26.40 -45.93
N GLN A 93 31.65 -27.67 -46.35
CA GLN A 93 30.47 -28.53 -46.48
C GLN A 93 30.03 -29.10 -45.13
N GLU A 94 30.97 -29.23 -44.20
CA GLU A 94 30.77 -29.84 -42.89
C GLU A 94 30.63 -28.83 -41.75
N ILE A 95 30.48 -27.53 -42.07
CA ILE A 95 30.24 -26.51 -41.04
C ILE A 95 28.91 -26.80 -40.35
N ASN A 96 28.95 -26.88 -39.03
CA ASN A 96 27.78 -27.13 -38.19
C ASN A 96 27.68 -26.06 -37.10
N TRP A 97 26.48 -25.76 -36.64
CA TRP A 97 26.24 -24.90 -35.49
C TRP A 97 25.47 -25.65 -34.41
N LEU A 98 25.78 -25.33 -33.15
CA LEU A 98 25.08 -25.85 -31.98
C LEU A 98 24.60 -24.68 -31.14
N TYR A 99 23.32 -24.68 -30.79
CA TYR A 99 22.74 -23.68 -29.90
C TYR A 99 22.54 -24.27 -28.50
N PHE A 100 23.29 -23.76 -27.54
CA PHE A 100 23.17 -24.11 -26.12
C PHE A 100 22.21 -23.14 -25.44
N ARG A 101 20.91 -23.49 -25.45
CA ARG A 101 19.84 -22.65 -24.90
C ARG A 101 20.02 -22.29 -23.42
N ALA A 102 20.60 -23.19 -22.63
CA ALA A 102 20.83 -22.96 -21.20
C ALA A 102 21.82 -21.80 -20.93
N GLU A 103 22.80 -21.62 -21.81
CA GLU A 103 23.85 -20.60 -21.69
C GLU A 103 23.66 -19.46 -22.70
N ASN A 104 22.57 -19.52 -23.48
CA ASN A 104 22.30 -18.67 -24.62
C ASN A 104 23.52 -18.40 -25.52
N THR A 105 24.24 -19.48 -25.83
CA THR A 105 25.48 -19.45 -26.62
C THR A 105 25.30 -20.23 -27.92
N LEU A 106 25.65 -19.60 -29.04
CA LEU A 106 25.77 -20.24 -30.34
C LEU A 106 27.23 -20.64 -30.59
N VAL A 107 27.48 -21.91 -30.88
CA VAL A 107 28.81 -22.45 -31.18
C VAL A 107 28.86 -22.89 -32.62
N LEU A 108 29.67 -22.22 -33.43
CA LEU A 108 29.93 -22.57 -34.81
C LEU A 108 31.19 -23.46 -34.88
N ARG A 109 31.03 -24.68 -35.38
CA ARG A 109 32.11 -25.67 -35.57
C ARG A 109 32.50 -25.72 -37.03
N ILE A 110 33.79 -25.47 -37.29
CA ILE A 110 34.36 -25.39 -38.62
C ILE A 110 35.47 -26.45 -38.72
N PRO A 111 35.20 -27.60 -39.37
CA PRO A 111 36.17 -28.68 -39.48
C PRO A 111 37.40 -28.28 -40.28
N LYS A 112 38.56 -28.79 -39.85
CA LYS A 112 39.84 -28.64 -40.54
C LYS A 112 40.02 -29.74 -41.58
N LYS A 113 40.43 -29.38 -42.79
CA LYS A 113 40.77 -30.33 -43.87
C LYS A 113 42.08 -31.07 -43.61
N GLN A 114 43.04 -30.41 -42.98
CA GLN A 114 44.33 -31.00 -42.64
C GLN A 114 44.36 -31.32 -41.16
N LYS A 115 44.14 -32.59 -40.83
CA LYS A 115 44.45 -33.11 -39.49
C LYS A 115 45.96 -33.10 -39.35
N VAL A 116 46.49 -32.14 -38.58
CA VAL A 116 47.91 -32.15 -38.21
C VAL A 116 48.09 -33.30 -37.22
N CYS A 117 48.26 -34.52 -37.72
CA CYS A 117 48.82 -35.59 -36.93
C CYS A 117 50.27 -35.20 -36.64
N TYR A 118 50.53 -34.70 -35.44
CA TYR A 118 51.88 -34.69 -34.91
C TYR A 118 52.36 -36.15 -34.91
N PRO A 119 53.41 -36.50 -35.67
CA PRO A 119 53.94 -37.85 -35.62
C PRO A 119 54.46 -38.06 -34.20
N GLN A 120 53.72 -38.88 -33.45
CA GLN A 120 54.12 -39.34 -32.14
C GLN A 120 55.45 -40.10 -32.32
N PHE A 121 56.54 -39.44 -31.93
CA PHE A 121 57.92 -39.93 -31.83
C PHE A 121 58.11 -41.41 -32.21
N TYR A 122 58.56 -41.66 -33.44
CA TYR A 122 59.16 -42.93 -33.84
C TYR A 122 60.44 -43.11 -33.02
N PHE A 123 60.48 -44.08 -32.09
CA PHE A 123 61.71 -44.63 -31.55
C PHE A 123 62.15 -45.81 -32.44
N PRO A 124 63.23 -45.69 -33.24
CA PRO A 124 63.74 -46.77 -34.06
C PRO A 124 64.75 -47.59 -33.25
N GLY A 125 64.35 -48.78 -32.79
CA GLY A 125 65.30 -49.74 -32.24
C GLY A 125 64.70 -50.68 -31.20
N CYS A 126 64.05 -51.75 -31.64
CA CYS A 126 63.87 -52.96 -30.83
C CYS A 126 63.81 -54.19 -31.74
N VAL A 127 64.97 -54.80 -31.97
CA VAL A 127 65.14 -56.12 -32.59
C VAL A 127 65.32 -57.12 -31.46
N ILE A 128 64.32 -57.92 -31.07
CA ILE A 128 64.53 -59.00 -30.08
C ILE A 128 63.66 -60.24 -30.37
N GLY A 129 64.33 -61.29 -30.86
CA GLY A 129 64.49 -62.62 -30.23
C GLY A 129 63.26 -63.42 -29.77
N ASN A 130 63.06 -64.58 -30.40
CA ASN A 130 61.91 -65.49 -30.34
C ASN A 130 61.76 -66.37 -29.07
N GLU A 131 62.21 -65.94 -27.90
CA GLU A 131 61.88 -66.62 -26.60
C GLU A 131 61.02 -65.75 -25.67
N ARG A 132 60.61 -64.56 -26.12
CA ARG A 132 59.82 -63.58 -25.36
C ARG A 132 58.30 -63.71 -25.50
N GLU A 133 57.78 -64.60 -26.33
CA GLU A 133 56.34 -64.64 -26.65
C GLU A 133 55.47 -65.08 -25.46
N GLN A 134 55.83 -66.15 -24.74
CA GLN A 134 55.04 -66.58 -23.56
C GLN A 134 55.06 -65.55 -22.42
N GLN A 135 56.22 -64.94 -22.13
CA GLN A 135 56.29 -63.85 -21.13
C GLN A 135 55.58 -62.57 -21.61
N ARG A 136 55.48 -62.33 -22.93
CA ARG A 136 54.69 -61.24 -23.49
C ARG A 136 53.20 -61.51 -23.31
N ASP A 137 52.73 -62.72 -23.56
CA ASP A 137 51.31 -63.06 -23.43
C ASP A 137 50.83 -62.97 -21.98
N ASP A 138 51.65 -63.37 -21.01
CA ASP A 138 51.32 -63.20 -19.60
C ASP A 138 51.36 -61.73 -19.15
N ARG A 139 52.33 -60.93 -19.64
CA ARG A 139 52.34 -59.48 -19.40
C ARG A 139 51.18 -58.76 -20.08
N LEU A 140 50.77 -59.21 -21.26
CA LEU A 140 49.62 -58.66 -21.99
C LEU A 140 48.33 -58.97 -21.23
N ARG A 141 48.17 -60.20 -20.73
CA ARG A 141 47.04 -60.58 -19.87
C ARG A 141 47.02 -59.78 -18.57
N GLN A 142 48.15 -59.60 -17.91
CA GLN A 142 48.26 -58.75 -16.71
C GLN A 142 47.96 -57.27 -17.02
N ALA A 143 48.45 -56.75 -18.13
CA ALA A 143 48.18 -55.37 -18.56
C ALA A 143 46.72 -55.16 -18.94
N GLU A 144 46.08 -56.12 -19.58
CA GLU A 144 44.66 -56.08 -19.92
C GLU A 144 43.78 -56.16 -18.67
N GLN A 145 44.14 -57.02 -17.72
CA GLN A 145 43.47 -57.12 -16.43
C GLN A 145 43.64 -55.85 -15.59
N ALA A 146 44.83 -55.24 -15.61
CA ALA A 146 45.07 -53.94 -14.98
C ALA A 146 44.26 -52.82 -15.64
N LYS A 147 44.13 -52.80 -16.98
CA LYS A 147 43.27 -51.85 -17.70
C LYS A 147 41.80 -52.03 -17.37
N LEU A 148 41.32 -53.27 -17.29
CA LEU A 148 39.94 -53.58 -16.90
C LEU A 148 39.65 -53.15 -15.46
N ASN A 149 40.58 -53.40 -14.53
CA ASN A 149 40.45 -52.95 -13.15
C ASN A 149 40.49 -51.41 -13.05
N ALA A 150 41.42 -50.75 -13.75
CA ALA A 150 41.49 -49.30 -13.79
C ALA A 150 40.21 -48.68 -14.38
N ARG A 151 39.62 -49.31 -15.41
CA ARG A 151 38.33 -48.89 -15.99
C ARG A 151 37.17 -49.09 -15.01
N ARG A 152 37.12 -50.22 -14.30
CA ARG A 152 36.09 -50.47 -13.28
C ARG A 152 36.19 -49.48 -12.13
N GLU A 153 37.40 -49.19 -11.65
CA GLU A 153 37.62 -48.21 -10.59
C GLU A 153 37.25 -46.79 -11.02
N SER A 154 37.57 -46.38 -12.24
CA SER A 154 37.19 -45.06 -12.74
C SER A 154 35.68 -44.94 -12.93
N GLU A 155 35.03 -45.97 -13.47
CA GLU A 155 33.57 -46.03 -13.59
C GLU A 155 32.87 -46.01 -12.22
N GLU A 156 33.41 -46.74 -11.23
CA GLU A 156 32.86 -46.74 -9.88
C GLU A 156 33.04 -45.38 -9.19
N ARG A 157 34.18 -44.70 -9.39
CA ARG A 157 34.40 -43.33 -8.90
C ARG A 157 33.39 -42.36 -9.51
N VAL A 158 33.21 -42.40 -10.84
CA VAL A 158 32.21 -41.56 -11.53
C VAL A 158 30.80 -41.86 -11.03
N ARG A 159 30.46 -43.14 -10.80
CA ARG A 159 29.16 -43.54 -10.25
C ARG A 159 28.94 -43.01 -8.84
N ARG A 160 29.94 -43.10 -7.96
CA ARG A 160 29.88 -42.59 -6.58
C ARG A 160 29.76 -41.06 -6.55
N GLU A 161 30.48 -40.35 -7.42
CA GLU A 161 30.38 -38.89 -7.54
C GLU A 161 29.01 -38.47 -8.08
N ALA A 162 28.49 -39.14 -9.11
CA ALA A 162 27.16 -38.90 -9.63
C ALA A 162 26.06 -39.15 -8.57
N GLU A 163 26.21 -40.19 -7.75
CA GLU A 163 25.27 -40.47 -6.65
C GLU A 163 25.34 -39.39 -5.55
N ARG A 164 26.54 -38.92 -5.19
CA ARG A 164 26.72 -37.81 -4.25
C ARG A 164 26.08 -36.52 -4.77
N ALA A 165 26.33 -36.17 -6.03
CA ALA A 165 25.72 -35.01 -6.68
C ALA A 165 24.18 -35.10 -6.70
N ARG A 166 23.61 -36.29 -6.95
CA ARG A 166 22.16 -36.50 -6.87
C ARG A 166 21.61 -36.29 -5.45
N ARG A 167 22.30 -36.81 -4.43
CA ARG A 167 21.89 -36.64 -3.02
C ARG A 167 21.96 -35.19 -2.57
N GLU A 168 22.99 -34.46 -2.98
CA GLU A 168 23.12 -33.02 -2.67
C GLU A 168 22.04 -32.20 -3.36
N ALA A 169 21.77 -32.47 -4.65
CA ALA A 169 20.68 -31.82 -5.37
C ALA A 169 19.30 -32.11 -4.74
N GLU A 170 19.08 -33.33 -4.25
CA GLU A 170 17.84 -33.69 -3.54
C GLU A 170 17.72 -32.95 -2.19
N ARG A 171 18.82 -32.85 -1.43
CA ARG A 171 18.85 -32.08 -0.17
C ARG A 171 18.56 -30.60 -0.41
N ALA A 172 19.22 -29.99 -1.40
CA ALA A 172 18.98 -28.60 -1.78
C ALA A 172 17.51 -28.36 -2.18
N ARG A 173 16.89 -29.29 -2.92
CA ARG A 173 15.46 -29.22 -3.25
C ARG A 173 14.56 -29.28 -2.01
N ARG A 174 14.86 -30.19 -1.07
CA ARG A 174 14.08 -30.31 0.17
C ARG A 174 14.20 -29.08 1.07
N GLU A 175 15.39 -28.48 1.15
CA GLU A 175 15.60 -27.25 1.91
C GLU A 175 14.88 -26.06 1.27
N ALA A 176 14.95 -25.91 -0.06
CA ALA A 176 14.20 -24.89 -0.78
C ALA A 176 12.68 -25.06 -0.60
N GLU A 177 12.18 -26.29 -0.62
CA GLU A 177 10.76 -26.58 -0.37
C GLU A 177 10.34 -26.24 1.07
N ARG A 178 11.18 -26.56 2.07
CA ARG A 178 10.93 -26.19 3.47
C ARG A 178 10.90 -24.67 3.65
N ALA A 179 11.87 -23.96 3.09
CA ALA A 179 11.91 -22.49 3.13
C ALA A 179 10.64 -21.87 2.50
N ARG A 180 10.17 -22.43 1.38
CA ARG A 180 8.92 -21.99 0.74
C ARG A 180 7.70 -22.24 1.63
N ARG A 181 7.60 -23.44 2.23
CA ARG A 181 6.48 -23.78 3.13
C ARG A 181 6.46 -22.90 4.38
N GLU A 182 7.62 -22.61 4.97
CA GLU A 182 7.71 -21.71 6.11
C GLU A 182 7.32 -20.27 5.76
N ALA A 183 7.74 -19.77 4.60
CA ALA A 183 7.35 -18.45 4.11
C ALA A 183 5.83 -18.36 3.87
N GLU A 184 5.24 -19.40 3.25
CA GLU A 184 3.80 -19.49 3.03
C GLU A 184 3.00 -19.57 4.34
N GLU A 185 3.49 -20.35 5.31
CA GLU A 185 2.85 -20.45 6.62
C GLU A 185 2.90 -19.13 7.39
N ARG A 186 4.05 -18.42 7.36
CA ARG A 186 4.17 -17.10 7.97
C ARG A 186 3.21 -16.10 7.33
N ALA A 187 3.15 -16.05 5.99
CA ALA A 187 2.20 -15.20 5.28
C ALA A 187 0.74 -15.52 5.63
N ARG A 188 0.40 -16.81 5.76
CA ARG A 188 -0.95 -17.23 6.15
C ARG A 188 -1.29 -16.82 7.60
N ARG A 189 -0.34 -16.97 8.52
CA ARG A 189 -0.52 -16.57 9.93
C ARG A 189 -0.68 -15.05 10.07
N GLU A 190 0.07 -14.26 9.31
CA GLU A 190 -0.06 -12.81 9.29
C GLU A 190 -1.40 -12.36 8.70
N ALA A 191 -1.82 -12.96 7.57
CA ALA A 191 -3.13 -12.69 6.98
C ALA A 191 -4.29 -13.04 7.94
N GLU A 192 -4.18 -14.16 8.68
CA GLU A 192 -5.18 -14.54 9.68
C GLU A 192 -5.22 -13.56 10.86
N ARG A 193 -4.06 -13.10 11.34
CA ARG A 193 -3.99 -12.08 12.40
C ARG A 193 -4.61 -10.76 11.95
N ALA A 194 -4.27 -10.28 10.75
CA ALA A 194 -4.86 -9.07 10.18
C ALA A 194 -6.39 -9.18 10.06
N ARG A 195 -6.91 -10.35 9.66
CA ARG A 195 -8.36 -10.59 9.60
C ARG A 195 -9.02 -10.57 10.98
N LYS A 196 -8.42 -11.20 11.98
CA LYS A 196 -8.93 -11.20 13.36
C LYS A 196 -8.93 -9.80 13.96
N GLU A 197 -7.88 -9.02 13.75
CA GLU A 197 -7.82 -7.63 14.22
C GLU A 197 -8.87 -6.74 13.55
N ALA A 198 -9.08 -6.89 12.24
CA ALA A 198 -10.12 -6.16 11.52
C ALA A 198 -11.53 -6.53 12.03
N GLU A 199 -11.79 -7.82 12.26
CA GLU A 199 -13.06 -8.31 12.82
C GLU A 199 -13.29 -7.80 14.25
N GLU A 200 -12.24 -7.81 15.10
CA GLU A 200 -12.34 -7.30 16.46
C GLU A 200 -12.58 -5.79 16.48
N ARG A 201 -11.90 -5.02 15.63
CA ARG A 201 -12.15 -3.57 15.49
C ARG A 201 -13.59 -3.30 15.05
N ALA A 202 -14.08 -4.00 14.03
CA ALA A 202 -15.46 -3.87 13.58
C ALA A 202 -16.47 -4.22 14.69
N ARG A 203 -16.19 -5.25 15.50
CA ARG A 203 -17.03 -5.62 16.64
C ARG A 203 -17.03 -4.55 17.73
N ARG A 204 -15.87 -3.98 18.06
CA ARG A 204 -15.74 -2.90 19.05
C ARG A 204 -16.45 -1.64 18.59
N GLU A 205 -16.32 -1.26 17.32
CA GLU A 205 -17.04 -0.11 16.74
C GLU A 205 -18.55 -0.31 16.75
N ALA A 206 -19.03 -1.50 16.35
CA ALA A 206 -20.46 -1.83 16.40
C ALA A 206 -21.01 -1.81 17.84
N GLU A 207 -20.24 -2.28 18.82
CA GLU A 207 -20.62 -2.21 20.23
C GLU A 207 -20.67 -0.77 20.75
N GLN A 208 -19.67 0.05 20.41
CA GLN A 208 -19.66 1.47 20.76
C GLN A 208 -20.85 2.21 20.14
N ALA A 209 -21.16 1.97 18.86
CA ALA A 209 -22.31 2.54 18.18
C ALA A 209 -23.63 2.14 18.88
N ARG A 210 -23.76 0.88 19.32
CA ARG A 210 -24.93 0.40 20.07
C ARG A 210 -25.05 1.09 21.43
N ARG A 211 -23.96 1.21 22.18
CA ARG A 211 -23.94 1.91 23.48
C ARG A 211 -24.29 3.40 23.33
N ALA A 212 -23.75 4.07 22.32
CA ALA A 212 -24.05 5.48 22.03
C ALA A 212 -25.54 5.68 21.65
N ALA A 213 -26.10 4.77 20.85
CA ALA A 213 -27.52 4.79 20.50
C ALA A 213 -28.41 4.57 21.74
N GLU A 214 -28.05 3.62 22.61
CA GLU A 214 -28.78 3.36 23.86
C GLU A 214 -28.71 4.56 24.82
N GLU A 215 -27.55 5.18 24.97
CA GLU A 215 -27.40 6.36 25.82
C GLU A 215 -28.21 7.55 25.29
N LYS A 216 -28.23 7.76 23.97
CA LYS A 216 -29.05 8.80 23.34
C LYS A 216 -30.54 8.53 23.56
N ALA A 217 -30.99 7.29 23.40
CA ALA A 217 -32.37 6.91 23.66
C ALA A 217 -32.75 7.11 25.14
N ARG A 218 -31.84 6.80 26.08
CA ARG A 218 -32.06 7.02 27.51
C ARG A 218 -32.14 8.51 27.87
N LYS A 219 -31.27 9.35 27.28
CA LYS A 219 -31.30 10.80 27.45
C LYS A 219 -32.60 11.39 26.91
N GLU A 220 -33.05 10.97 25.74
CA GLU A 220 -34.32 11.43 25.15
C GLU A 220 -35.54 10.99 25.98
N ALA A 221 -35.54 9.74 26.48
CA ALA A 221 -36.59 9.26 27.37
C ALA A 221 -36.64 10.04 28.70
N ALA A 222 -35.48 10.33 29.29
CA ALA A 222 -35.39 11.15 30.50
C ALA A 222 -35.86 12.59 30.26
N GLN A 223 -35.54 13.18 29.11
CA GLN A 223 -35.98 14.52 28.74
C GLN A 223 -37.50 14.58 28.56
N LYS A 224 -38.10 13.57 27.89
CA LYS A 224 -39.56 13.46 27.74
C LYS A 224 -40.26 13.32 29.09
N GLN A 225 -39.70 12.52 30.02
CA GLN A 225 -40.25 12.40 31.37
C GLN A 225 -40.15 13.72 32.15
N ALA A 226 -39.03 14.43 32.05
CA ALA A 226 -38.86 15.73 32.69
C ALA A 226 -39.86 16.77 32.13
N GLU A 227 -40.06 16.80 30.81
CA GLU A 227 -41.03 17.68 30.16
C GLU A 227 -42.47 17.35 30.57
N GLU A 228 -42.83 16.06 30.63
CA GLU A 228 -44.16 15.64 31.06
C GLU A 228 -44.42 16.03 32.53
N ASN A 229 -43.43 15.86 33.40
CA ASN A 229 -43.52 16.26 34.81
C ASN A 229 -43.65 17.78 34.94
N ALA A 230 -42.85 18.56 34.21
CA ALA A 230 -42.96 20.01 34.18
C ALA A 230 -44.34 20.48 33.68
N ARG A 231 -44.91 19.79 32.67
CA ARG A 231 -46.25 20.08 32.16
C ARG A 231 -47.34 19.74 33.17
N LYS A 232 -47.22 18.62 33.90
CA LYS A 232 -48.14 18.25 34.98
C LYS A 232 -48.08 19.27 36.12
N GLU A 233 -46.89 19.71 36.52
CA GLU A 233 -46.71 20.72 37.56
C GLU A 233 -47.27 22.07 37.15
N ALA A 234 -47.04 22.51 35.90
CA ALA A 234 -47.61 23.75 35.37
C ALA A 234 -49.14 23.73 35.39
N LYS A 235 -49.75 22.62 34.96
CA LYS A 235 -51.22 22.43 35.02
C LYS A 235 -51.75 22.43 36.46
N ALA A 236 -51.05 21.78 37.39
CA ALA A 236 -51.43 21.78 38.81
C ALA A 236 -51.37 23.19 39.41
N ARG A 237 -50.34 23.97 39.09
CA ARG A 237 -50.22 25.38 39.51
C ARG A 237 -51.33 26.25 38.94
N GLU A 238 -51.72 26.03 37.68
CA GLU A 238 -52.83 26.77 37.06
C GLU A 238 -54.18 26.44 37.70
N GLN A 239 -54.43 25.15 37.98
CA GLN A 239 -55.63 24.71 38.69
C GLN A 239 -55.68 25.28 40.12
N ALA A 240 -54.56 25.30 40.84
CA ALA A 240 -54.47 25.90 42.17
C ALA A 240 -54.81 27.40 42.14
N LYS A 241 -54.27 28.15 41.17
CA LYS A 241 -54.62 29.58 40.98
C LYS A 241 -56.09 29.79 40.66
N LEU A 242 -56.70 28.91 39.86
CA LEU A 242 -58.13 28.96 39.56
C LEU A 242 -58.99 28.67 40.79
N GLN A 243 -58.60 27.71 41.63
CA GLN A 243 -59.27 27.43 42.90
C GLN A 243 -59.16 28.61 43.85
N GLU A 244 -57.96 29.17 44.03
CA GLU A 244 -57.75 30.36 44.86
C GLU A 244 -58.59 31.55 44.38
N ARG A 245 -58.66 31.78 43.06
CA ARG A 245 -59.50 32.83 42.48
C ARG A 245 -60.98 32.58 42.74
N LYS A 246 -61.45 31.34 42.61
CA LYS A 246 -62.85 30.97 42.93
C LYS A 246 -63.17 31.17 44.41
N GLU A 247 -62.26 30.77 45.30
CA GLU A 247 -62.42 30.98 46.74
C GLU A 247 -62.42 32.46 47.11
N ARG A 248 -61.57 33.27 46.48
CA ARG A 248 -61.55 34.72 46.68
C ARG A 248 -62.87 35.36 46.24
N ILE A 249 -63.38 34.98 45.07
CA ILE A 249 -64.70 35.46 44.60
C ILE A 249 -65.80 35.04 45.58
N ARG A 250 -65.76 33.79 46.09
CA ARG A 250 -66.73 33.31 47.08
C ARG A 250 -66.65 34.10 48.39
N ARG A 251 -65.44 34.35 48.93
CA ARG A 251 -65.24 35.17 50.14
C ARG A 251 -65.70 36.61 49.94
N GLU A 252 -65.42 37.21 48.79
CA GLU A 252 -65.90 38.55 48.45
C GLU A 252 -67.44 38.58 48.35
N ALA A 253 -68.07 37.55 47.80
CA ALA A 253 -69.53 37.41 47.76
C ALA A 253 -70.13 37.23 49.17
N GLU A 254 -69.53 36.37 50.01
CA GLU A 254 -69.94 36.17 51.42
C GLU A 254 -69.78 37.46 52.22
N ALA A 255 -68.67 38.19 52.06
CA ALA A 255 -68.44 39.48 52.72
C ALA A 255 -69.44 40.54 52.25
N ARG A 256 -69.78 40.58 50.95
CA ARG A 256 -70.80 41.48 50.41
C ARG A 256 -72.19 41.15 50.98
N ASN A 257 -72.51 39.86 51.12
CA ASN A 257 -73.78 39.43 51.67
C ASN A 257 -73.87 39.72 53.19
N ALA A 258 -72.78 39.50 53.94
CA ALA A 258 -72.70 39.88 55.35
C ALA A 258 -72.82 41.40 55.56
N LYS A 259 -72.19 42.19 54.68
CA LYS A 259 -72.34 43.65 54.70
C LYS A 259 -73.79 44.07 54.40
N ALA A 260 -74.43 43.45 53.41
CA ALA A 260 -75.84 43.70 53.13
C ALA A 260 -76.77 43.32 54.30
N GLN A 261 -76.47 42.22 55.01
CA GLN A 261 -77.18 41.85 56.24
C GLN A 261 -76.95 42.86 57.38
N GLN A 262 -75.73 43.38 57.54
CA GLN A 262 -75.46 44.46 58.49
C GLN A 262 -76.20 45.75 58.12
N GLU A 263 -76.24 46.12 56.84
CA GLU A 263 -77.02 47.26 56.36
C GLU A 263 -78.52 47.07 56.62
N GLN A 264 -79.07 45.88 56.36
CA GLN A 264 -80.45 45.56 56.72
C GLN A 264 -80.70 45.58 58.23
N PHE A 265 -79.77 45.09 59.04
CA PHE A 265 -79.86 45.15 60.50
C PHE A 265 -79.82 46.59 61.01
N VAL A 266 -78.95 47.43 60.44
CA VAL A 266 -78.87 48.86 60.73
C VAL A 266 -80.11 49.60 60.26
N GLU A 267 -80.67 49.29 59.09
CA GLU A 267 -81.95 49.84 58.62
C GLU A 267 -83.11 49.43 59.53
N GLN A 268 -83.13 48.18 60.02
CA GLN A 268 -84.14 47.70 60.96
C GLN A 268 -83.98 48.36 62.36
N LEU A 269 -82.74 48.67 62.76
CA LEU A 269 -82.44 49.44 63.97
C LEU A 269 -82.86 50.92 63.82
N LEU A 270 -82.59 51.54 62.67
CA LEU A 270 -83.02 52.91 62.35
C LEU A 270 -84.55 53.02 62.21
N GLN A 271 -85.22 52.02 61.65
CA GLN A 271 -86.68 51.97 61.59
C GLN A 271 -87.34 51.78 62.97
N ASN A 272 -86.68 51.11 63.93
CA ASN A 272 -87.22 50.92 65.28
C ASN A 272 -86.75 51.96 66.32
N PHE A 273 -85.74 52.80 66.02
CA PHE A 273 -85.22 53.79 66.96
C PHE A 273 -85.24 55.25 66.47
N PHE A 274 -85.33 55.53 65.17
CA PHE A 274 -85.33 56.90 64.65
C PHE A 274 -86.26 57.07 63.44
N THR A 275 -87.56 57.20 63.70
CA THR A 275 -88.40 58.30 63.18
C THR A 275 -89.57 58.52 64.15
N PRO A 276 -89.93 59.77 64.51
CA PRO A 276 -89.99 60.90 63.58
C PRO A 276 -89.25 62.14 64.06
N PHE A 277 -88.30 62.66 63.28
CA PHE A 277 -88.09 64.10 63.18
C PHE A 277 -87.21 64.43 61.97
N LEU A 278 -87.53 65.53 61.30
CA LEU A 278 -86.82 66.17 60.18
C LEU A 278 -87.05 65.61 58.78
N SER A 279 -88.24 65.92 58.30
CA SER A 279 -88.42 66.49 56.96
C SER A 279 -87.64 67.80 56.81
N GLN A 280 -87.20 68.06 55.58
CA GLN A 280 -87.13 69.38 54.92
C GLN A 280 -85.77 70.12 54.94
N VAL A 281 -85.47 70.75 53.77
CA VAL A 281 -84.33 71.64 53.41
C VAL A 281 -83.11 70.88 52.81
N SER A 282 -82.62 71.07 51.57
CA SER A 282 -82.84 72.08 50.54
C SER A 282 -82.38 71.63 49.14
N GLN A 283 -82.97 72.28 48.13
CA GLN A 283 -82.59 72.32 46.70
C GLN A 283 -81.38 73.25 46.43
N ALA A 284 -80.92 73.23 45.16
CA ALA A 284 -80.03 74.17 44.43
C ALA A 284 -78.52 73.83 44.49
N GLN A 285 -77.67 73.78 43.45
CA GLN A 285 -77.58 74.17 42.02
C GLN A 285 -76.52 73.22 41.40
N ALA A 286 -76.56 72.65 40.18
CA ALA A 286 -76.73 73.15 38.81
C ALA A 286 -75.59 74.06 38.27
N LYS A 287 -74.86 73.51 37.28
CA LYS A 287 -73.99 74.14 36.23
C LYS A 287 -72.54 74.42 36.67
N ASN A 288 -71.48 74.27 35.86
CA ASN A 288 -71.33 74.17 34.40
C ASN A 288 -69.89 73.70 34.03
N SER A 289 -69.75 73.01 32.88
CA SER A 289 -68.71 73.13 31.80
C SER A 289 -67.20 73.22 32.15
N GLU A 290 -66.22 72.65 31.42
CA GLU A 290 -66.06 72.48 29.97
C GLU A 290 -64.74 71.71 29.63
N GLU A 291 -64.76 70.94 28.51
CA GLU A 291 -63.71 70.68 27.48
C GLU A 291 -62.30 70.13 27.83
N LYS A 292 -61.68 69.19 27.09
CA LYS A 292 -61.40 69.15 25.63
C LYS A 292 -60.89 67.72 25.25
N VAL A 293 -61.46 66.93 24.33
CA VAL A 293 -61.25 66.85 22.85
C VAL A 293 -59.77 66.88 22.44
N THR A 294 -59.19 65.83 21.81
CA THR A 294 -59.17 65.52 20.35
C THR A 294 -58.58 64.09 20.19
N GLN A 295 -59.28 63.08 19.63
CA GLN A 295 -59.28 62.62 18.20
C GLN A 295 -57.88 62.25 17.66
N ASN A 296 -57.62 61.10 17.00
CA ASN A 296 -58.38 60.50 15.89
C ASN A 296 -58.06 59.01 15.60
N ASN A 297 -59.12 58.28 15.18
CA ASN A 297 -59.30 57.34 14.05
C ASN A 297 -58.24 56.25 13.73
N GLU A 298 -58.59 55.03 13.29
CA GLU A 298 -59.76 54.62 12.49
C GLU A 298 -59.91 53.08 12.43
N SER A 299 -61.19 52.61 12.40
CA SER A 299 -61.76 51.46 11.64
C SER A 299 -61.18 50.04 11.80
N SER A 300 -61.92 48.92 11.82
CA SER A 300 -63.35 48.63 11.60
C SER A 300 -63.62 47.13 11.88
N SER A 301 -64.84 46.83 12.35
CA SER A 301 -65.67 45.63 12.11
C SER A 301 -65.15 44.20 12.41
N SER A 302 -65.78 43.59 13.42
CA SER A 302 -66.09 42.14 13.60
C SER A 302 -66.98 41.58 12.45
N PRO A 303 -67.35 40.28 12.36
CA PRO A 303 -67.07 39.10 13.21
C PRO A 303 -66.69 37.79 12.45
N ALA A 304 -66.49 36.70 13.21
CA ALA A 304 -66.07 35.31 12.89
C ALA A 304 -66.98 34.51 11.90
N PRO A 305 -66.84 33.17 11.66
CA PRO A 305 -65.80 32.15 11.97
C PRO A 305 -65.46 31.23 10.75
N VAL A 306 -64.98 29.98 11.00
CA VAL A 306 -64.81 28.77 10.15
C VAL A 306 -63.38 28.51 9.55
N PRO A 307 -63.01 27.29 9.09
CA PRO A 307 -62.40 26.17 9.83
C PRO A 307 -60.96 25.80 9.39
N ALA A 308 -60.42 24.73 10.01
CA ALA A 308 -59.15 24.03 9.73
C ALA A 308 -58.84 23.73 8.25
N PRO A 309 -57.55 23.50 7.94
CA PRO A 309 -57.19 22.23 7.30
C PRO A 309 -55.84 21.64 7.77
N ALA A 310 -55.76 20.31 7.70
CA ALA A 310 -54.52 19.54 7.69
C ALA A 310 -54.15 19.16 6.22
N PRO A 311 -53.16 18.28 5.98
CA PRO A 311 -51.75 18.60 5.73
C PRO A 311 -51.34 18.33 4.26
N LYS A 312 -50.23 18.93 3.79
CA LYS A 312 -49.60 18.55 2.51
C LYS A 312 -48.13 18.19 2.70
N GLN A 313 -47.79 17.05 2.12
CA GLN A 313 -46.49 16.39 2.06
C GLN A 313 -45.44 17.19 1.23
N PRO A 314 -44.14 16.89 1.42
CA PRO A 314 -43.04 17.54 0.73
C PRO A 314 -42.68 16.84 -0.60
N SER A 315 -42.02 17.60 -1.48
CA SER A 315 -41.33 17.08 -2.68
C SER A 315 -39.88 17.59 -2.69
N PRO A 316 -38.97 16.88 -3.36
CA PRO A 316 -37.55 16.83 -3.02
C PRO A 316 -36.71 17.83 -3.83
N ARG A 317 -35.62 18.33 -3.23
CA ARG A 317 -34.48 18.87 -3.98
C ARG A 317 -33.16 18.44 -3.35
N LEU A 318 -32.35 17.86 -4.22
CA LEU A 318 -30.94 17.55 -4.09
C LEU A 318 -30.18 18.87 -4.07
N ASP A 319 -29.29 19.06 -3.11
CA ASP A 319 -28.13 19.93 -3.29
C ASP A 319 -26.91 19.19 -2.76
N ALA A 320 -25.98 18.99 -3.68
CA ALA A 320 -24.66 18.45 -3.49
C ALA A 320 -23.69 19.61 -3.27
N ASN A 321 -22.55 19.26 -2.66
CA ASN A 321 -21.28 19.98 -2.60
C ASN A 321 -21.11 20.88 -1.36
N ASP A 322 -20.47 20.21 -0.41
CA ASP A 322 -19.85 20.65 0.83
C ASP A 322 -18.40 21.04 0.48
N ASP A 323 -18.08 22.34 0.49
CA ASP A 323 -16.74 22.91 0.30
C ASP A 323 -16.51 24.01 1.34
N ASN A 324 -16.17 23.62 2.58
CA ASN A 324 -15.39 24.40 3.56
C ASN A 324 -15.23 23.47 4.78
N GLU A 325 -14.05 23.14 5.31
CA GLU A 325 -13.19 24.08 6.01
C GLU A 325 -11.78 23.48 6.18
N SER A 326 -10.82 24.37 6.00
CA SER A 326 -9.43 24.24 6.42
C SER A 326 -9.32 24.50 7.93
N VAL A 327 -8.79 23.56 8.71
CA VAL A 327 -8.06 23.93 9.94
C VAL A 327 -6.97 22.93 10.32
N GLN A 328 -5.76 23.48 10.42
CA GLN A 328 -4.56 22.94 11.04
C GLN A 328 -4.79 22.68 12.54
N SER A 329 -4.15 21.65 13.11
CA SER A 329 -3.59 21.69 14.47
C SER A 329 -2.64 20.51 14.71
N GLU A 330 -1.38 20.85 14.95
CA GLU A 330 -0.32 20.00 15.49
C GLU A 330 -0.62 19.58 16.95
N PRO A 331 -0.19 18.39 17.40
CA PRO A 331 -0.14 18.09 18.83
C PRO A 331 1.24 18.37 19.44
N LEU A 332 1.24 19.28 20.42
CA LEU A 332 2.29 19.53 21.41
C LEU A 332 2.56 18.30 22.27
N THR A 333 3.82 17.88 22.34
CA THR A 333 4.36 16.95 23.34
C THR A 333 4.76 17.70 24.62
N PRO A 334 4.39 17.23 25.83
CA PRO A 334 4.95 17.76 27.06
C PRO A 334 6.22 17.02 27.48
N GLU A 335 7.23 17.81 27.85
CA GLU A 335 8.36 17.39 28.67
C GLU A 335 7.90 16.94 30.06
N VAL A 336 8.46 15.83 30.56
CA VAL A 336 8.63 15.57 31.99
C VAL A 336 10.00 14.94 32.18
N GLY A 337 10.86 15.63 32.93
CA GLY A 337 12.21 15.19 33.26
C GLY A 337 12.32 14.34 34.52
N SER A 338 13.38 13.51 34.52
CA SER A 338 14.23 13.07 35.65
C SER A 338 13.62 12.10 36.69
N PRO A 339 14.40 11.15 37.30
CA PRO A 339 15.78 11.40 37.75
C PRO A 339 16.82 10.26 37.60
N LYS A 340 18.06 10.73 37.78
CA LYS A 340 19.35 10.07 37.99
C LYS A 340 19.39 9.30 39.33
N LEU A 341 19.77 8.02 39.30
CA LEU A 341 20.33 7.28 40.45
C LEU A 341 21.41 6.29 39.99
N GLU A 342 22.46 6.21 40.82
CA GLU A 342 23.75 5.57 40.60
C GLU A 342 23.77 4.07 40.90
N ALA A 343 24.62 3.37 40.13
CA ALA A 343 25.48 2.22 40.45
C ALA A 343 25.02 1.09 41.41
N LYS A 344 25.04 -0.15 40.89
CA LYS A 344 25.93 -1.23 41.39
C LYS A 344 25.93 -2.44 40.44
N ASP A 345 27.12 -3.04 40.35
CA ASP A 345 27.50 -4.27 39.67
C ASP A 345 26.52 -5.44 39.89
N GLU A 346 26.33 -6.28 38.86
CA GLU A 346 26.84 -7.65 38.86
C GLU A 346 26.62 -8.35 37.51
N SER A 347 27.57 -9.22 37.20
CA SER A 347 27.84 -9.93 35.96
C SER A 347 26.72 -10.84 35.48
N LEU A 348 26.38 -10.81 34.19
CA LEU A 348 26.13 -12.01 33.39
C LEU A 348 26.52 -11.77 31.92
N ASP A 349 27.46 -12.60 31.46
CA ASP A 349 27.91 -12.75 30.08
C ASP A 349 26.74 -13.03 29.14
N LEU A 350 26.49 -12.11 28.21
CA LEU A 350 25.72 -12.37 27.00
C LEU A 350 26.49 -11.80 25.81
N HIS A 351 26.92 -12.73 24.95
CA HIS A 351 27.66 -12.48 23.72
C HIS A 351 27.04 -11.34 22.90
N LYS A 352 27.75 -10.21 22.83
CA LYS A 352 27.48 -9.14 21.88
C LYS A 352 27.74 -9.67 20.48
N HIS A 353 26.69 -9.69 19.66
CA HIS A 353 26.83 -9.81 18.22
C HIS A 353 27.67 -8.63 17.70
N PRO A 354 28.56 -8.82 16.71
CA PRO A 354 29.28 -7.72 16.12
C PRO A 354 28.27 -6.75 15.50
N SER A 355 28.29 -5.50 15.99
CA SER A 355 27.58 -4.39 15.37
C SER A 355 28.07 -4.23 13.94
N LEU A 356 27.14 -4.03 13.01
CA LEU A 356 27.40 -3.55 11.66
C LEU A 356 28.13 -2.20 11.79
N GLU A 357 29.44 -2.26 11.69
CA GLU A 357 30.30 -1.12 11.39
C GLU A 357 29.88 -0.62 10.01
N GLU A 358 29.53 0.66 9.94
CA GLU A 358 29.28 1.38 8.70
C GLU A 358 30.56 1.29 7.86
N VAL A 359 30.56 0.38 6.89
CA VAL A 359 31.53 0.41 5.79
C VAL A 359 31.13 1.60 4.93
N GLU A 360 31.60 2.78 5.30
CA GLU A 360 31.61 3.93 4.41
C GLU A 360 32.52 3.58 3.24
N ASP A 361 31.92 3.28 2.08
CA ASP A 361 32.64 2.99 0.86
C ASP A 361 33.59 4.15 0.53
N GLU A 362 34.90 3.90 0.60
CA GLU A 362 36.00 4.82 0.25
C GLU A 362 35.89 5.36 -1.20
N GLU A 363 34.94 4.85 -1.99
CA GLU A 363 34.68 5.28 -3.36
C GLU A 363 33.92 6.62 -3.46
N PHE A 364 33.18 7.04 -2.42
CA PHE A 364 32.45 8.32 -2.45
C PHE A 364 33.30 9.55 -2.10
N VAL A 365 34.46 9.37 -1.48
CA VAL A 365 35.35 10.49 -1.11
C VAL A 365 36.10 11.06 -2.34
N MET A 366 36.30 10.26 -3.39
CA MET A 366 36.99 10.74 -4.61
C MET A 366 36.12 11.61 -5.53
N PHE A 367 34.79 11.61 -5.36
CA PHE A 367 33.89 12.37 -6.25
C PHE A 367 33.67 13.83 -5.83
N ARG A 368 33.88 14.20 -4.55
CA ARG A 368 33.75 15.59 -4.10
C ARG A 368 34.96 16.47 -4.37
N LYS A 369 36.13 15.89 -4.71
CA LYS A 369 37.37 16.65 -4.91
C LYS A 369 37.62 17.13 -6.36
N LYS A 370 36.70 16.86 -7.30
CA LYS A 370 36.87 17.22 -8.72
C LYS A 370 35.98 18.35 -9.24
N PHE A 371 35.20 19.02 -8.40
CA PHE A 371 34.35 20.15 -8.83
C PHE A 371 34.54 21.45 -8.03
N GLU A 372 35.59 21.55 -7.23
CA GLU A 372 36.07 22.83 -6.71
C GLU A 372 37.44 23.14 -7.33
N GLN A 373 37.42 23.63 -8.58
CA GLN A 373 38.43 24.52 -9.14
C GLN A 373 37.89 25.26 -10.36
#